data_AF-A0A6L4ZS72-F1
#
_entry.id   AF-A0A6L4ZS72-F1
#
_cell.length_a   1.000
_cell.length_b   1.000
_cell.length_c   1.000
_cell.angle_alpha   90.00
_cell.angle_beta   90.00
_cell.angle_gamma   90.00
#
_symmetry.space_group_name_H-M   'P 1'
#
loop_
_entity.id
_entity.type
_entity.pdbx_description
1 polymer ?
#
loop_
_entity_poly.entity_id
_entity_poly.type
_entity_poly.pdbx_seq_one_letter_code
_entity_poly.pdbx_strand_id
1 'polypeptide(L)'
;MLETVLNIGRILRESGQIKHHRYIRKPKPITDKKISIEYFSIPVKEDFSFDFDEKTKITDEDFTNLGLYYLVYKTVDTDNSVKYIFGDIYYEVDKDGKEVGYYRLRNDAAKNLQSLDSFHRGKKDAETFIGTGIEKFRVAYENNLEKIDKFLREKRSKSGIYLHFNFGGKSWYELQAEWQAINQKFLVEFFTHQQDKYVLQKFLYKTLSLGSGQMPSFNSKNTYKVKCFSNVSEAMNLIYGINYSQRDVIGAKGVKIIVLPKGKNLCYNDIESFFEKRKLQDEKIVEGKISREEISLENRFDGLLDPLVREVENIEQFDLVFSRASNAGSPDTDLVEIAGLEKSFLVDLSEKIKKLSLFLQEEKNKFLSGKNKKIEYLDITTAFLNILGDKTTDKKNIKTIYSKSYLKFIEEFIAEMMFYYLLLSRKFNITLETEYVALIP
;
A
#
# COMPACT_ATOMS: atom_id res chain seq x y z
N MET A 1 2.77 7.41 -15.20
CA MET A 1 2.82 6.69 -13.91
C MET A 1 3.60 7.40 -12.81
N LEU A 2 4.94 7.50 -12.87
CA LEU A 2 5.71 8.15 -11.79
C LEU A 2 5.23 9.57 -11.48
N GLU A 3 4.95 10.37 -12.50
CA GLU A 3 4.42 11.74 -12.33
C GLU A 3 3.11 11.75 -11.52
N THR A 4 2.19 10.84 -11.80
CA THR A 4 0.94 10.69 -11.03
C THR A 4 1.22 10.30 -9.58
N VAL A 5 2.18 9.39 -9.34
CA VAL A 5 2.62 9.02 -7.99
C VAL A 5 3.21 10.21 -7.24
N LEU A 6 4.03 11.04 -7.92
CA LEU A 6 4.60 12.26 -7.36
C LEU A 6 3.51 13.30 -7.06
N ASN A 7 2.51 13.45 -7.92
CA ASN A 7 1.41 14.38 -7.66
C ASN A 7 0.55 13.92 -6.46
N ILE A 8 0.23 12.63 -6.37
CA ILE A 8 -0.42 12.06 -5.17
C ILE A 8 0.43 12.34 -3.93
N GLY A 9 1.73 12.04 -4.00
CA GLY A 9 2.67 12.29 -2.92
C GLY A 9 2.74 13.75 -2.48
N ARG A 10 2.69 14.70 -3.44
CA ARG A 10 2.63 16.14 -3.17
C ARG A 10 1.37 16.50 -2.40
N ILE A 11 0.18 16.10 -2.90
CA ILE A 11 -1.11 16.37 -2.26
C ILE A 11 -1.12 15.85 -0.82
N LEU A 12 -0.62 14.63 -0.60
CA LEU A 12 -0.57 14.03 0.73
C LEU A 12 0.44 14.73 1.65
N ARG A 13 1.60 15.13 1.15
CA ARG A 13 2.61 15.85 1.94
C ARG A 13 2.14 17.25 2.33
N GLU A 14 1.58 18.00 1.38
CA GLU A 14 1.07 19.35 1.58
C GLU A 14 -0.15 19.40 2.52
N SER A 15 -0.87 18.28 2.68
CA SER A 15 -1.97 18.16 3.66
C SER A 15 -1.51 18.22 5.13
N GLY A 16 -0.20 18.05 5.40
CA GLY A 16 0.35 17.97 6.76
C GLY A 16 0.05 16.65 7.49
N GLN A 17 -0.70 15.72 6.87
CA GLN A 17 -1.09 14.46 7.48
C GLN A 17 0.07 13.45 7.47
N ILE A 18 0.76 13.30 8.60
CA ILE A 18 1.97 12.46 8.70
C ILE A 18 1.72 10.97 8.44
N LYS A 19 0.47 10.50 8.60
CA LYS A 19 0.06 9.11 8.32
C LYS A 19 0.42 8.61 6.91
N HIS A 20 0.60 9.53 5.97
CA HIS A 20 0.93 9.19 4.58
C HIS A 20 2.41 9.00 4.32
N HIS A 21 3.29 9.45 5.23
CA HIS A 21 4.72 9.26 5.07
C HIS A 21 5.08 7.76 5.08
N ARG A 22 5.86 7.27 4.11
CA ARG A 22 6.15 5.83 3.93
C ARG A 22 6.63 5.13 5.19
N TYR A 23 7.40 5.82 6.02
CA TYR A 23 8.02 5.29 7.23
C TYR A 23 7.26 5.60 8.52
N ILE A 24 5.99 6.00 8.44
CA ILE A 24 5.15 6.29 9.60
C ILE A 24 4.02 5.27 9.67
N ARG A 25 3.74 4.74 10.85
CA ARG A 25 2.67 3.76 11.07
C ARG A 25 1.82 4.14 12.27
N LYS A 26 0.53 3.84 12.17
CA LYS A 26 -0.37 3.79 13.32
C LYS A 26 -0.21 2.46 14.03
N PRO A 27 -0.26 2.42 15.37
CA PRO A 27 -0.37 1.18 16.11
C PRO A 27 -1.65 0.46 15.70
N LYS A 28 -1.51 -0.80 15.29
CA LYS A 28 -2.61 -1.70 14.94
C LYS A 28 -2.17 -3.12 15.30
N PRO A 29 -3.05 -3.96 15.89
CA PRO A 29 -2.71 -5.34 16.20
C PRO A 29 -2.25 -6.07 14.93
N ILE A 30 -1.09 -6.71 14.99
CA ILE A 30 -0.45 -7.35 13.82
C ILE A 30 -0.97 -8.77 13.62
N THR A 31 -1.38 -9.44 14.70
CA THR A 31 -1.60 -10.91 14.67
C THR A 31 -3.04 -11.37 14.90
N ASP A 32 -3.86 -10.63 15.65
CA ASP A 32 -5.29 -10.93 15.84
C ASP A 32 -6.09 -9.63 16.12
N LYS A 33 -7.29 -9.48 15.54
CA LYS A 33 -8.23 -8.40 15.87
C LYS A 33 -8.63 -8.40 17.36
N LYS A 34 -8.40 -9.50 18.08
CA LYS A 34 -8.72 -9.66 19.52
C LYS A 34 -7.63 -9.18 20.49
N ILE A 35 -6.40 -8.96 20.04
CA ILE A 35 -5.35 -8.44 20.92
C ILE A 35 -5.59 -6.94 21.07
N SER A 36 -5.94 -6.49 22.28
CA SER A 36 -6.02 -5.07 22.59
C SER A 36 -4.61 -4.46 22.66
N ILE A 37 -4.51 -3.18 22.36
CA ILE A 37 -3.28 -2.41 22.57
C ILE A 37 -3.49 -1.56 23.81
N GLU A 38 -2.55 -1.62 24.75
CA GLU A 38 -2.47 -0.69 25.86
C GLU A 38 -1.51 0.45 25.53
N TYR A 39 -1.93 1.66 25.86
CA TYR A 39 -1.23 2.88 25.52
C TYR A 39 -0.76 3.57 26.79
N PHE A 40 0.50 3.96 26.80
CA PHE A 40 1.13 4.63 27.94
C PHE A 40 1.84 5.89 27.47
N SER A 41 1.78 6.94 28.28
CA SER A 41 2.52 8.19 28.06
C SER A 41 3.64 8.30 29.09
N ILE A 42 4.83 8.65 28.63
CA ILE A 42 5.96 9.08 29.47
C ILE A 42 6.25 10.55 29.16
N PRO A 43 6.12 11.45 30.14
CA PRO A 43 6.57 12.83 29.98
C PRO A 43 8.06 12.92 29.65
N VAL A 44 8.38 13.79 28.70
CA VAL A 44 9.74 14.14 28.31
C VAL A 44 9.96 15.62 28.63
N LYS A 45 11.00 15.90 29.41
CA LYS A 45 11.36 17.26 29.82
C LYS A 45 12.07 18.00 28.68
N GLU A 46 12.23 19.32 28.81
CA GLU A 46 12.87 20.15 27.76
C GLU A 46 14.31 19.73 27.42
N ASP A 47 15.00 19.11 28.38
CA ASP A 47 16.35 18.55 28.20
C ASP A 47 16.35 17.14 27.59
N PHE A 48 15.18 16.63 27.18
CA PHE A 48 14.90 15.29 26.68
C PHE A 48 15.02 14.15 27.71
N SER A 49 15.14 14.46 29.01
CA SER A 49 15.09 13.43 30.06
C SER A 49 13.66 12.89 30.24
N PHE A 50 13.55 11.62 30.63
CA PHE A 50 12.27 10.92 30.75
C PHE A 50 11.78 10.90 32.21
N ASP A 51 10.51 11.27 32.42
CA ASP A 51 9.87 11.18 33.73
C ASP A 51 9.00 9.91 33.84
N PHE A 52 9.62 8.80 34.22
CA PHE A 52 8.91 7.52 34.36
C PHE A 52 8.00 7.45 35.60
N ASP A 53 8.20 8.33 36.56
CA ASP A 53 7.44 8.35 37.80
C ASP A 53 6.05 8.96 37.52
N GLU A 54 6.00 9.93 36.62
CA GLU A 54 4.77 10.53 36.08
C GLU A 54 4.16 9.78 34.88
N LYS A 55 4.57 8.53 34.60
CA LYS A 55 3.96 7.76 33.49
C LYS A 55 2.46 7.54 33.72
N THR A 56 1.67 7.71 32.67
CA THR A 56 0.21 7.53 32.72
C THR A 56 -0.26 6.54 31.66
N LYS A 57 -1.42 5.92 31.91
CA LYS A 57 -2.12 5.13 30.89
C LYS A 57 -2.98 6.08 30.06
N ILE A 58 -2.87 6.01 28.74
CA ILE A 58 -3.69 6.76 27.80
C ILE A 58 -5.04 6.04 27.67
N THR A 59 -6.13 6.78 27.83
CA THR A 59 -7.49 6.26 27.77
C THR A 59 -8.13 6.51 26.39
N ASP A 60 -9.30 5.91 26.14
CA ASP A 60 -10.00 6.03 24.85
C ASP A 60 -10.41 7.49 24.54
N GLU A 61 -10.61 8.34 25.55
CA GLU A 61 -10.92 9.77 25.39
C GLU A 61 -9.71 10.57 24.88
N ASP A 62 -8.50 10.20 25.29
CA ASP A 62 -7.24 10.82 24.86
C ASP A 62 -6.88 10.46 23.41
N PHE A 63 -7.41 9.33 22.93
CA PHE A 63 -7.03 8.68 21.67
C PHE A 63 -7.34 9.49 20.41
N THR A 64 -8.45 10.22 20.46
CA THR A 64 -8.97 10.94 19.29
C THR A 64 -8.16 12.21 19.01
N ASN A 65 -7.49 12.75 20.03
CA ASN A 65 -6.75 14.00 19.95
C ASN A 65 -5.24 13.82 19.73
N LEU A 66 -4.63 12.74 20.24
CA LEU A 66 -3.17 12.60 20.28
C LEU A 66 -2.50 12.20 18.96
N GLY A 67 -3.26 11.69 17.98
CA GLY A 67 -2.68 11.32 16.68
C GLY A 67 -1.49 10.35 16.79
N LEU A 68 -1.63 9.24 17.50
CA LEU A 68 -0.49 8.37 17.82
C LEU A 68 0.12 7.67 16.58
N TYR A 69 1.41 7.92 16.32
CA TYR A 69 2.20 7.27 15.27
C TYR A 69 3.61 6.95 15.74
N TYR A 70 4.18 5.88 15.20
CA TYR A 70 5.58 5.51 15.43
C TYR A 70 6.40 5.49 14.14
N LEU A 71 7.70 5.75 14.28
CA LEU A 71 8.66 5.74 13.19
C LEU A 71 9.10 4.31 12.85
N VAL A 72 9.01 3.96 11.57
CA VAL A 72 9.50 2.71 10.99
C VAL A 72 10.76 2.99 10.20
N TYR A 73 11.91 3.10 10.87
CA TYR A 73 13.17 3.38 10.19
C TYR A 73 13.76 2.13 9.51
N LYS A 74 13.71 2.11 8.18
CA LYS A 74 14.35 1.08 7.34
C LYS A 74 15.23 1.71 6.29
N THR A 75 16.43 1.15 6.08
CA THR A 75 17.37 1.62 5.06
C THR A 75 17.20 0.91 3.71
N VAL A 76 16.48 -0.23 3.67
CA VAL A 76 15.95 -0.92 2.48
C VAL A 76 14.69 -1.72 2.87
N ASP A 77 13.76 -1.95 1.94
CA ASP A 77 12.51 -2.68 2.24
C ASP A 77 12.72 -4.15 2.61
N THR A 78 13.78 -4.76 2.08
CA THR A 78 14.22 -6.13 2.42
C THR A 78 14.90 -6.21 3.79
N ASP A 79 15.14 -5.08 4.46
CA ASP A 79 15.70 -5.07 5.80
C ASP A 79 14.64 -5.57 6.79
N ASN A 80 14.88 -6.77 7.30
CA ASN A 80 14.12 -7.37 8.39
C ASN A 80 14.60 -6.87 9.75
N SER A 81 15.72 -6.14 9.81
CA SER A 81 16.21 -5.54 11.03
C SER A 81 15.39 -4.29 11.36
N VAL A 82 14.74 -4.31 12.51
CA VAL A 82 14.00 -3.16 13.00
C VAL A 82 14.96 -2.28 13.78
N LYS A 83 15.15 -1.05 13.30
CA LYS A 83 16.00 -0.04 13.92
C LYS A 83 15.12 1.03 14.56
N TYR A 84 15.51 1.47 15.75
CA TYR A 84 14.87 2.56 16.46
C TYR A 84 15.78 3.78 16.50
N ILE A 85 15.26 4.93 16.06
CA ILE A 85 16.00 6.21 16.00
C ILE A 85 15.47 7.19 17.03
N PHE A 86 14.16 7.48 16.99
CA PHE A 86 13.52 8.54 17.77
C PHE A 86 12.01 8.31 17.86
N GLY A 87 11.36 8.84 18.91
CA GLY A 87 9.92 8.89 19.05
C GLY A 87 9.27 7.65 19.66
N ASP A 88 8.01 7.42 19.33
CA ASP A 88 7.17 6.42 20.02
C ASP A 88 7.53 4.97 19.68
N ILE A 89 7.15 4.06 20.58
CA ILE A 89 7.42 2.62 20.45
C ILE A 89 6.12 1.85 20.30
N TYR A 90 6.11 0.90 19.37
CA TYR A 90 5.10 -0.14 19.29
C TYR A 90 5.74 -1.52 19.44
N TYR A 91 5.34 -2.24 20.50
CA TYR A 91 5.81 -3.58 20.86
C TYR A 91 4.62 -4.54 20.95
N GLU A 92 4.74 -5.71 20.33
CA GLU A 92 3.71 -6.76 20.34
C GLU A 92 4.40 -8.11 20.26
N VAL A 93 3.84 -9.11 20.95
CA VAL A 93 4.19 -10.52 20.81
C VAL A 93 3.00 -11.28 20.26
N ASP A 94 3.25 -12.29 19.43
CA ASP A 94 2.21 -13.19 18.96
C ASP A 94 1.86 -14.24 20.03
N LYS A 95 0.87 -15.08 19.70
CA LYS A 95 0.40 -16.19 20.54
C LYS A 95 1.51 -17.19 20.93
N ASP A 96 2.56 -17.29 20.13
CA ASP A 96 3.69 -18.21 20.33
C ASP A 96 4.83 -17.51 21.11
N GLY A 97 4.60 -16.28 21.58
CA GLY A 97 5.56 -15.47 22.33
C GLY A 97 6.64 -14.84 21.46
N LYS A 98 6.51 -14.90 20.13
CA LYS A 98 7.46 -14.30 19.19
C LYS A 98 7.13 -12.83 18.99
N GLU A 99 8.17 -11.99 18.99
CA GLU A 99 8.00 -10.56 18.80
C GLU A 99 7.56 -10.25 17.37
N VAL A 100 6.43 -9.55 17.25
CA VAL A 100 5.79 -9.18 15.98
C VAL A 100 5.62 -7.67 15.81
N GLY A 101 5.69 -6.88 16.89
CA GLY A 101 5.68 -5.41 16.86
C GLY A 101 6.80 -4.78 16.01
N TYR A 102 6.93 -3.45 15.97
CA TYR A 102 8.09 -2.89 15.30
C TYR A 102 9.31 -2.98 16.21
N TYR A 103 9.22 -2.48 17.44
CA TYR A 103 10.32 -2.57 18.38
C TYR A 103 10.62 -4.03 18.77
N ARG A 104 11.92 -4.36 18.88
CA ARG A 104 12.44 -5.66 19.29
C ARG A 104 13.28 -5.50 20.54
N LEU A 105 13.03 -6.35 21.54
CA LEU A 105 13.83 -6.39 22.75
C LEU A 105 15.11 -7.19 22.52
N ARG A 106 16.07 -7.02 23.42
CA ARG A 106 17.32 -7.77 23.38
C ARG A 106 17.02 -9.25 23.60
N ASN A 107 17.59 -10.10 22.76
CA ASN A 107 17.53 -11.55 22.93
C ASN A 107 18.86 -12.03 23.50
N ASP A 108 18.93 -12.16 24.82
CA ASP A 108 20.15 -12.57 25.53
C ASP A 108 20.62 -14.00 25.17
N ALA A 109 19.76 -14.82 24.54
CA ALA A 109 20.09 -16.17 24.11
C ALA A 109 20.81 -16.23 22.74
N ALA A 110 20.79 -15.17 21.93
CA ALA A 110 21.40 -15.14 20.61
C ALA A 110 22.73 -14.34 20.61
N LYS A 111 23.75 -14.82 19.88
CA LYS A 111 25.11 -14.21 19.86
C LYS A 111 25.41 -13.34 18.63
N ASN A 112 24.41 -13.02 17.80
CA ASN A 112 24.58 -12.45 16.46
C ASN A 112 23.99 -11.03 16.40
N LEU A 113 24.20 -10.24 15.34
CA LEU A 113 23.57 -8.91 15.19
C LEU A 113 22.02 -8.90 15.33
N GLN A 114 21.39 -10.06 15.12
CA GLN A 114 19.97 -10.33 15.32
C GLN A 114 19.54 -10.49 16.79
N SER A 115 20.50 -10.49 17.74
CA SER A 115 20.27 -10.52 19.19
C SER A 115 20.19 -9.14 19.82
N LEU A 116 20.70 -8.13 19.13
CA LEU A 116 20.58 -6.73 19.54
C LEU A 116 19.11 -6.30 19.49
N ASP A 117 18.69 -5.51 20.48
CA ASP A 117 17.43 -4.79 20.43
C ASP A 117 17.41 -3.73 19.32
N SER A 118 16.22 -3.20 19.05
CA SER A 118 16.02 -2.17 18.02
C SER A 118 16.80 -0.87 18.29
N PHE A 119 17.02 -0.51 19.56
CA PHE A 119 17.76 0.70 19.92
C PHE A 119 19.23 0.60 19.50
N HIS A 120 19.90 -0.51 19.84
CA HIS A 120 21.29 -0.77 19.47
C HIS A 120 21.47 -0.94 17.97
N ARG A 121 20.53 -1.57 17.26
CA ARG A 121 20.58 -1.68 15.80
C ARG A 121 20.53 -0.32 15.09
N GLY A 122 19.90 0.68 15.71
CA GLY A 122 19.83 2.05 15.22
C GLY A 122 21.06 2.91 15.54
N LYS A 123 22.02 2.44 16.36
CA LYS A 123 23.12 3.26 16.90
C LYS A 123 23.95 3.93 15.80
N LYS A 124 24.39 3.19 14.79
CA LYS A 124 25.17 3.73 13.67
C LYS A 124 24.41 4.77 12.85
N ASP A 125 23.14 4.50 12.57
CA ASP A 125 22.29 5.46 11.83
C ASP A 125 22.08 6.75 12.65
N ALA A 126 22.04 6.62 13.97
CA ALA A 126 21.82 7.73 14.89
C ALA A 126 23.02 8.68 15.04
N GLU A 127 24.24 8.23 14.72
CA GLU A 127 25.45 9.07 14.73
C GLU A 127 25.34 10.28 13.78
N THR A 128 24.39 10.26 12.83
CA THR A 128 24.14 11.40 11.93
C THR A 128 23.37 12.55 12.57
N PHE A 129 22.90 12.40 13.81
CA PHE A 129 22.08 13.39 14.52
C PHE A 129 22.83 14.13 15.65
N ILE A 130 24.17 14.14 15.62
CA ILE A 130 24.99 14.85 16.61
C ILE A 130 24.59 16.33 16.70
N GLY A 131 24.43 16.83 17.91
CA GLY A 131 24.04 18.20 18.23
C GLY A 131 22.54 18.47 18.19
N THR A 132 21.69 17.47 17.91
CA THR A 132 20.23 17.64 17.80
C THR A 132 19.48 17.16 19.04
N GLY A 133 18.19 17.47 19.15
CA GLY A 133 17.31 16.89 20.17
C GLY A 133 17.20 15.35 20.09
N ILE A 134 17.38 14.77 18.89
CA ILE A 134 17.39 13.32 18.70
C ILE A 134 18.57 12.68 19.43
N GLU A 135 19.76 13.28 19.40
CA GLU A 135 20.91 12.79 20.17
C GLU A 135 20.62 12.80 21.66
N LYS A 136 20.11 13.93 22.19
CA LYS A 136 19.77 14.06 23.63
C LYS A 136 18.74 13.02 24.06
N PHE A 137 17.68 12.86 23.27
CA PHE A 137 16.67 11.84 23.48
C PHE A 137 17.28 10.44 23.52
N ARG A 138 18.19 10.12 22.60
CA ARG A 138 18.83 8.81 22.56
C ARG A 138 19.74 8.55 23.75
N VAL A 139 20.45 9.56 24.25
CA VAL A 139 21.23 9.45 25.49
C VAL A 139 20.30 9.18 26.68
N ALA A 140 19.20 9.93 26.79
CA ALA A 140 18.19 9.69 27.82
C ALA A 140 17.57 8.28 27.70
N TYR A 141 17.33 7.81 26.48
CA TYR A 141 16.85 6.47 26.21
C TYR A 141 17.85 5.39 26.62
N GLU A 142 19.14 5.53 26.26
CA GLU A 142 20.20 4.59 26.64
C GLU A 142 20.31 4.46 28.16
N ASN A 143 20.24 5.59 28.88
CA ASN A 143 20.25 5.63 30.35
C ASN A 143 19.01 4.98 30.99
N ASN A 144 17.91 4.84 30.25
CA ASN A 144 16.66 4.26 30.73
C ASN A 144 16.34 2.91 30.05
N LEU A 145 17.25 2.34 29.27
CA LEU A 145 16.99 1.20 28.41
C LEU A 145 16.48 -0.01 29.20
N GLU A 146 17.13 -0.33 30.32
CA GLU A 146 16.72 -1.46 31.18
C GLU A 146 15.32 -1.26 31.76
N LYS A 147 14.97 -0.02 32.13
CA LYS A 147 13.65 0.33 32.68
C LYS A 147 12.56 0.18 31.61
N ILE A 148 12.84 0.61 30.38
CA ILE A 148 11.93 0.47 29.23
C ILE A 148 11.74 -1.00 28.88
N ASP A 149 12.82 -1.75 28.72
CA ASP A 149 12.78 -3.16 28.37
C ASP A 149 12.03 -3.98 29.43
N LYS A 150 12.28 -3.71 30.72
CA LYS A 150 11.55 -4.33 31.83
C LYS A 150 10.04 -4.03 31.75
N PHE A 151 9.67 -2.77 31.54
CA PHE A 151 8.28 -2.35 31.41
C PHE A 151 7.57 -3.08 30.25
N LEU A 152 8.20 -3.14 29.07
CA LEU A 152 7.65 -3.83 27.90
C LEU A 152 7.49 -5.33 28.16
N ARG A 153 8.46 -5.98 28.83
CA ARG A 153 8.41 -7.41 29.17
C ARG A 153 7.31 -7.76 30.16
N GLU A 154 7.07 -6.91 31.17
CA GLU A 154 6.06 -7.15 32.19
C GLU A 154 4.63 -7.06 31.63
N LYS A 155 4.40 -6.13 30.69
CA LYS A 155 3.07 -5.85 30.15
C LYS A 155 2.66 -6.74 28.96
N ARG A 156 3.61 -7.37 28.27
CA ARG A 156 3.36 -8.12 27.01
C ARG A 156 2.47 -9.36 27.11
N SER A 157 2.17 -9.85 28.31
CA SER A 157 1.41 -11.10 28.51
C SER A 157 -0.10 -10.96 28.25
N LYS A 158 -0.59 -9.75 27.99
CA LYS A 158 -2.04 -9.45 27.93
C LYS A 158 -2.47 -8.61 26.72
N SER A 159 -1.55 -7.87 26.11
CA SER A 159 -1.85 -6.84 25.11
C SER A 159 -0.60 -6.45 24.32
N GLY A 160 -0.80 -5.85 23.14
CA GLY A 160 0.24 -5.04 22.50
C GLY A 160 0.47 -3.78 23.32
N ILE A 161 1.68 -3.22 23.28
CA ILE A 161 2.05 -2.04 24.05
C ILE A 161 2.47 -0.93 23.10
N TYR A 162 1.88 0.23 23.28
CA TYR A 162 2.33 1.46 22.67
C TYR A 162 2.85 2.40 23.75
N LEU A 163 4.07 2.89 23.57
CA LEU A 163 4.72 3.83 24.47
C LEU A 163 4.89 5.16 23.76
N HIS A 164 4.13 6.14 24.20
CA HIS A 164 4.15 7.52 23.74
C HIS A 164 5.14 8.34 24.57
N PHE A 165 6.08 9.00 23.92
CA PHE A 165 6.95 9.99 24.57
C PHE A 165 6.34 11.37 24.38
N ASN A 166 5.90 11.97 25.49
CA ASN A 166 5.12 13.21 25.50
C ASN A 166 6.02 14.42 25.74
N PHE A 167 6.24 15.22 24.69
CA PHE A 167 7.12 16.39 24.71
C PHE A 167 6.34 17.66 25.07
N GLY A 168 5.78 17.70 26.29
CA GLY A 168 4.99 18.85 26.76
C GLY A 168 3.66 19.03 26.00
N GLY A 169 2.94 17.93 25.80
CA GLY A 169 1.67 17.85 25.07
C GLY A 169 1.82 17.54 23.58
N LYS A 170 3.06 17.44 23.08
CA LYS A 170 3.36 17.21 21.67
C LYS A 170 3.88 15.80 21.42
N SER A 171 3.54 15.25 20.26
CA SER A 171 4.18 14.07 19.71
C SER A 171 5.54 14.39 19.08
N TRP A 172 6.39 13.37 19.02
CA TRP A 172 7.76 13.47 18.49
C TRP A 172 7.86 14.08 17.07
N TYR A 173 6.82 13.90 16.25
CA TYR A 173 6.79 14.43 14.88
C TYR A 173 6.31 15.88 14.78
N GLU A 174 5.80 16.46 15.87
CA GLU A 174 5.43 17.88 15.96
C GLU A 174 6.65 18.76 16.30
N LEU A 175 7.75 18.12 16.72
CA LEU A 175 9.05 18.75 16.91
C LEU A 175 9.69 19.02 15.55
N GLN A 176 9.54 20.24 15.05
CA GLN A 176 9.88 20.61 13.67
C GLN A 176 11.35 20.35 13.32
N ALA A 177 12.28 20.70 14.21
CA ALA A 177 13.71 20.52 13.95
C ALA A 177 14.08 19.03 13.84
N GLU A 178 13.59 18.22 14.78
CA GLU A 178 13.80 16.77 14.82
C GLU A 178 13.15 16.09 13.61
N TRP A 179 11.93 16.48 13.25
CA TRP A 179 11.24 15.94 12.08
C TRP A 179 11.94 16.30 10.76
N GLN A 180 12.43 17.54 10.63
CA GLN A 180 13.23 17.95 9.48
C GLN A 180 14.53 17.15 9.37
N ALA A 181 15.23 16.92 10.50
CA ALA A 181 16.44 16.11 10.53
C ALA A 181 16.16 14.66 10.08
N ILE A 182 15.05 14.05 10.53
CA ILE A 182 14.64 12.70 10.10
C ILE A 182 14.37 12.65 8.59
N ASN A 183 13.64 13.63 8.05
CA ASN A 183 13.39 13.70 6.61
C ASN A 183 14.67 13.88 5.81
N GLN A 184 15.60 14.72 6.27
CA GLN A 184 16.91 14.90 5.64
C GLN A 184 17.70 13.59 5.64
N LYS A 185 17.66 12.84 6.74
CA LYS A 185 18.31 11.52 6.82
C LYS A 185 17.71 10.54 5.80
N PHE A 186 16.38 10.47 5.65
CA PHE A 186 15.75 9.65 4.61
C PHE A 186 16.16 10.09 3.20
N LEU A 187 16.23 11.40 2.95
CA LEU A 187 16.65 11.92 1.66
C LEU A 187 18.08 11.49 1.30
N VAL A 188 19.02 11.66 2.23
CA VAL A 188 20.43 11.25 2.03
C VAL A 188 20.57 9.73 1.93
N GLU A 189 19.67 8.96 2.53
CA GLU A 189 19.70 7.49 2.48
C GLU A 189 19.18 6.94 1.14
N PHE A 190 18.17 7.57 0.53
CA PHE A 190 17.53 7.08 -0.69
C PHE A 190 17.95 7.83 -1.96
N PHE A 191 18.42 9.06 -1.85
CA PHE A 191 18.73 9.94 -2.97
C PHE A 191 20.16 10.46 -2.89
N THR A 192 20.75 10.72 -4.05
CA THR A 192 22.05 11.39 -4.19
C THR A 192 21.96 12.51 -5.22
N HIS A 193 22.76 13.56 -5.05
CA HIS A 193 22.78 14.70 -5.95
C HIS A 193 23.76 14.46 -7.11
N GLN A 194 23.29 14.60 -8.34
CA GLN A 194 24.07 14.46 -9.56
C GLN A 194 23.61 15.49 -10.60
N GLN A 195 24.53 16.33 -11.08
CA GLN A 195 24.29 17.29 -12.16
C GLN A 195 22.98 18.09 -11.96
N ASP A 196 22.86 18.74 -10.80
CA ASP A 196 21.71 19.58 -10.40
C ASP A 196 20.37 18.85 -10.29
N LYS A 197 20.40 17.51 -10.24
CA LYS A 197 19.24 16.65 -10.03
C LYS A 197 19.49 15.68 -8.88
N TYR A 198 18.41 15.12 -8.37
CA TYR A 198 18.44 14.03 -7.41
C TYR A 198 18.15 12.71 -8.13
N VAL A 199 18.90 11.66 -7.83
CA VAL A 199 18.67 10.31 -8.38
C VAL A 199 18.59 9.30 -7.24
N LEU A 200 17.83 8.23 -7.46
CA LEU A 200 17.76 7.14 -6.48
C LEU A 200 19.12 6.45 -6.37
N GLN A 201 19.63 6.26 -5.15
CA GLN A 201 20.80 5.41 -4.91
C GLN A 201 20.43 4.02 -4.38
N LYS A 202 19.17 3.84 -3.95
CA LYS A 202 18.59 2.56 -3.56
C LYS A 202 17.29 2.31 -4.29
N PHE A 203 16.93 1.04 -4.46
CA PHE A 203 15.63 0.68 -5.00
C PHE A 203 14.53 1.20 -4.06
N LEU A 204 13.63 2.01 -4.61
CA LEU A 204 12.47 2.54 -3.91
C LEU A 204 11.26 2.42 -4.83
N TYR A 205 11.36 2.98 -6.04
CA TYR A 205 10.30 2.92 -7.04
C TYR A 205 10.64 1.93 -8.16
N LYS A 206 9.67 1.09 -8.52
CA LYS A 206 9.76 0.18 -9.66
C LYS A 206 9.76 0.97 -10.96
N THR A 207 10.47 0.48 -11.95
CA THR A 207 10.42 1.05 -13.30
C THR A 207 10.10 -0.09 -14.25
N LEU A 208 9.29 0.14 -15.28
CA LEU A 208 9.36 -0.66 -16.50
C LEU A 208 10.82 -0.65 -16.93
N SER A 209 11.54 -1.74 -16.65
CA SER A 209 12.88 -1.88 -17.15
C SER A 209 12.73 -2.12 -18.64
N LEU A 210 13.16 -1.16 -19.45
CA LEU A 210 13.72 -1.48 -20.75
C LEU A 210 14.71 -2.61 -20.50
N GLY A 211 14.48 -3.80 -21.05
CA GLY A 211 15.22 -5.02 -20.73
C GLY A 211 16.75 -4.84 -20.64
N SER A 212 17.43 -5.73 -19.92
CA SER A 212 18.90 -5.65 -19.76
C SER A 212 19.59 -5.51 -21.12
N GLY A 213 20.33 -4.42 -21.32
CA GLY A 213 21.03 -4.12 -22.58
C GLY A 213 20.39 -3.05 -23.47
N GLN A 214 19.18 -2.58 -23.17
CA GLN A 214 18.52 -1.53 -23.97
C GLN A 214 19.01 -0.09 -23.66
N MET A 215 19.58 0.16 -22.47
CA MET A 215 20.22 1.43 -22.12
C MET A 215 21.72 1.23 -21.81
N PRO A 216 22.64 2.00 -22.43
CA PRO A 216 24.07 1.94 -22.13
C PRO A 216 24.32 2.16 -20.64
N SER A 217 25.16 1.31 -20.04
CA SER A 217 25.56 1.38 -18.62
C SER A 217 24.46 1.05 -17.59
N PHE A 218 23.24 0.68 -18.02
CA PHE A 218 22.17 0.21 -17.13
C PHE A 218 21.99 -1.31 -17.21
N ASN A 219 21.90 -1.95 -16.06
CA ASN A 219 21.63 -3.38 -15.84
C ASN A 219 20.63 -3.56 -14.69
N SER A 220 20.24 -4.80 -14.41
CA SER A 220 19.25 -5.13 -13.37
C SER A 220 19.58 -4.61 -11.96
N LYS A 221 20.84 -4.23 -11.67
CA LYS A 221 21.27 -3.69 -10.37
C LYS A 221 21.22 -2.16 -10.27
N ASN A 222 21.00 -1.42 -11.36
CA ASN A 222 21.00 0.04 -11.36
C ASN A 222 19.88 0.67 -12.22
N THR A 223 18.97 -0.11 -12.81
CA THR A 223 17.83 0.41 -13.58
C THR A 223 16.94 1.38 -12.80
N TYR A 224 16.82 1.24 -11.48
CA TYR A 224 16.06 2.21 -10.65
C TYR A 224 16.68 3.62 -10.65
N LYS A 225 17.95 3.78 -11.05
CA LYS A 225 18.64 5.08 -11.13
C LYS A 225 18.25 5.90 -12.36
N VAL A 226 17.48 5.34 -13.30
CA VAL A 226 17.01 6.07 -14.50
C VAL A 226 16.05 7.21 -14.17
N LYS A 227 15.50 7.24 -12.96
CA LYS A 227 14.59 8.30 -12.51
C LYS A 227 15.39 9.41 -11.82
N CYS A 228 15.19 10.63 -12.32
CA CYS A 228 15.73 11.84 -11.74
C CYS A 228 14.60 12.72 -11.21
N PHE A 229 14.89 13.47 -10.15
CA PHE A 229 14.00 14.43 -9.51
C PHE A 229 14.68 15.80 -9.55
N SER A 230 13.89 16.82 -9.82
CA SER A 230 14.34 18.18 -10.03
C SER A 230 14.82 18.83 -8.74
N ASN A 231 14.27 18.42 -7.59
CA ASN A 231 14.62 18.96 -6.29
C ASN A 231 14.23 18.01 -5.14
N VAL A 232 14.65 18.37 -3.92
CA VAL A 232 14.32 17.66 -2.68
C VAL A 232 12.81 17.53 -2.45
N SER A 233 12.04 18.56 -2.80
CA SER A 233 10.59 18.58 -2.63
C SER A 233 9.92 17.47 -3.45
N GLU A 234 10.35 17.30 -4.70
CA GLU A 234 9.89 16.24 -5.60
C GLU A 234 10.34 14.85 -5.12
N ALA A 235 11.57 14.71 -4.64
CA ALA A 235 12.06 13.47 -4.02
C ALA A 235 11.22 13.08 -2.79
N MET A 236 10.85 14.06 -1.94
CA MET A 236 9.96 13.83 -0.80
C MET A 236 8.54 13.46 -1.22
N ASN A 237 8.04 14.00 -2.34
CA ASN A 237 6.74 13.58 -2.86
C ASN A 237 6.73 12.07 -3.13
N LEU A 238 7.82 11.49 -3.65
CA LEU A 238 7.91 10.03 -3.84
C LEU A 238 7.74 9.26 -2.52
N ILE A 239 8.36 9.72 -1.44
CA ILE A 239 8.27 9.09 -0.10
C ILE A 239 6.81 9.06 0.40
N TYR A 240 5.99 10.06 0.07
CA TYR A 240 4.57 10.09 0.43
C TYR A 240 3.68 9.31 -0.55
N GLY A 241 4.01 9.29 -1.84
CA GLY A 241 3.15 8.70 -2.89
C GLY A 241 3.35 7.21 -3.12
N ILE A 242 4.56 6.69 -2.87
CA ILE A 242 4.96 5.32 -3.24
C ILE A 242 4.10 4.20 -2.66
N ASN A 243 3.56 4.35 -1.44
CA ASN A 243 2.67 3.34 -0.87
C ASN A 243 1.41 3.15 -1.72
N TYR A 244 0.96 4.19 -2.44
CA TYR A 244 -0.21 4.15 -3.29
C TYR A 244 0.09 3.50 -4.64
N SER A 245 1.34 3.56 -5.12
CA SER A 245 1.78 2.82 -6.31
C SER A 245 2.02 1.32 -6.07
N GLN A 246 1.85 0.85 -4.84
CA GLN A 246 2.02 -0.55 -4.43
C GLN A 246 0.69 -1.19 -4.01
N ARG A 247 -0.39 -0.41 -3.91
CA ARG A 247 -1.73 -0.91 -3.58
C ARG A 247 -2.41 -1.37 -4.85
N ASP A 248 -2.67 -2.66 -4.95
CA ASP A 248 -3.55 -3.20 -5.97
C ASP A 248 -4.97 -2.70 -5.71
N VAL A 249 -5.62 -2.15 -6.73
CA VAL A 249 -7.04 -1.81 -6.79
C VAL A 249 -7.85 -2.96 -7.39
N ILE A 250 -7.20 -3.93 -8.04
CA ILE A 250 -7.82 -5.20 -8.47
C ILE A 250 -6.74 -6.28 -8.40
N GLY A 251 -7.03 -7.43 -7.81
CA GLY A 251 -6.06 -8.52 -7.62
C GLY A 251 -6.61 -9.86 -8.09
N ALA A 252 -5.85 -10.59 -8.90
CA ALA A 252 -6.26 -11.85 -9.53
C ALA A 252 -5.05 -12.76 -9.81
N LYS A 253 -4.95 -13.92 -9.13
CA LYS A 253 -4.01 -15.01 -9.49
C LYS A 253 -2.56 -14.62 -9.83
N GLY A 254 -1.99 -13.71 -9.05
CA GLY A 254 -0.61 -13.24 -9.27
C GLY A 254 -0.49 -12.12 -10.29
N VAL A 255 -1.61 -11.51 -10.67
CA VAL A 255 -1.70 -10.21 -11.36
C VAL A 255 -2.36 -9.21 -10.40
N LYS A 256 -1.80 -8.00 -10.37
CA LYS A 256 -2.26 -6.85 -9.62
C LYS A 256 -2.52 -5.73 -10.60
N ILE A 257 -3.64 -5.03 -10.47
CA ILE A 257 -3.96 -3.82 -11.20
C ILE A 257 -3.92 -2.69 -10.19
N ILE A 258 -2.95 -1.79 -10.32
CA ILE A 258 -2.86 -0.56 -9.54
C ILE A 258 -3.59 0.52 -10.34
N VAL A 259 -4.42 1.29 -9.65
CA VAL A 259 -5.15 2.41 -10.26
C VAL A 259 -4.74 3.67 -9.52
N LEU A 260 -4.21 4.65 -10.25
CA LEU A 260 -3.75 5.92 -9.73
C LEU A 260 -4.70 7.03 -10.22
N PRO A 261 -5.41 7.72 -9.32
CA PRO A 261 -6.34 8.78 -9.72
C PRO A 261 -5.61 10.07 -10.10
N LYS A 262 -6.20 10.79 -11.06
CA LYS A 262 -5.74 12.09 -11.57
C LYS A 262 -6.91 13.06 -11.67
N GLY A 263 -6.62 14.33 -11.46
CA GLY A 263 -7.58 15.42 -11.57
C GLY A 263 -6.90 16.75 -11.24
N LYS A 264 -7.47 17.84 -11.72
CA LYS A 264 -6.86 19.18 -11.58
C LYS A 264 -6.89 19.70 -10.15
N ASN A 265 -7.95 19.39 -9.40
CA ASN A 265 -8.21 19.93 -8.06
C ASN A 265 -8.29 18.85 -6.99
N LEU A 266 -7.53 17.75 -7.14
CA LEU A 266 -7.51 16.68 -6.15
C LEU A 266 -6.98 17.18 -4.80
N CYS A 267 -7.75 16.96 -3.74
CA CYS A 267 -7.31 17.13 -2.37
C CYS A 267 -6.99 15.78 -1.72
N TYR A 268 -6.41 15.79 -0.51
CA TYR A 268 -6.03 14.55 0.16
C TYR A 268 -7.26 13.68 0.51
N ASN A 269 -8.41 14.28 0.83
CA ASN A 269 -9.66 13.55 1.10
C ASN A 269 -10.15 12.78 -0.13
N ASP A 270 -9.95 13.30 -1.34
CA ASP A 270 -10.30 12.61 -2.59
C ASP A 270 -9.46 11.34 -2.76
N ILE A 271 -8.15 11.46 -2.51
CA ILE A 271 -7.23 10.33 -2.55
C ILE A 271 -7.59 9.30 -1.49
N GLU A 272 -7.80 9.72 -0.23
CA GLU A 272 -8.17 8.79 0.84
C GLU A 272 -9.49 8.08 0.56
N SER A 273 -10.53 8.83 0.17
CA SER A 273 -11.85 8.28 -0.14
C SER A 273 -11.78 7.24 -1.25
N PHE A 274 -10.96 7.46 -2.28
CA PHE A 274 -10.76 6.51 -3.36
C PHE A 274 -10.19 5.17 -2.86
N PHE A 275 -9.16 5.21 -2.01
CA PHE A 275 -8.51 3.99 -1.51
C PHE A 275 -9.25 3.34 -0.31
N GLU A 276 -9.99 4.09 0.52
CA GLU A 276 -10.71 3.58 1.70
C GLU A 276 -12.05 2.93 1.36
N LYS A 277 -12.88 3.54 0.49
CA LYS A 277 -14.20 3.00 0.11
C LYS A 277 -14.11 1.59 -0.46
N ARG A 278 -12.98 1.24 -1.06
CA ARG A 278 -12.71 -0.12 -1.56
C ARG A 278 -12.45 -1.12 -0.44
N LYS A 279 -11.61 -0.75 0.54
CA LYS A 279 -11.26 -1.64 1.65
C LYS A 279 -12.51 -2.14 2.40
N LEU A 280 -13.47 -1.25 2.62
CA LEU A 280 -14.75 -1.58 3.26
C LEU A 280 -15.59 -2.57 2.45
N GLN A 281 -15.48 -2.59 1.13
CA GLN A 281 -16.20 -3.56 0.29
C GLN A 281 -15.48 -4.88 0.19
N ASP A 282 -14.15 -4.88 0.05
CA ASP A 282 -13.38 -6.11 0.10
C ASP A 282 -13.62 -6.85 1.44
N GLU A 283 -13.66 -6.11 2.56
CA GLU A 283 -14.02 -6.67 3.87
C GLU A 283 -15.48 -7.18 3.94
N LYS A 284 -16.46 -6.44 3.38
CA LYS A 284 -17.88 -6.89 3.36
C LYS A 284 -18.12 -8.09 2.44
N ILE A 285 -17.38 -8.20 1.33
CA ILE A 285 -17.42 -9.33 0.40
C ILE A 285 -16.78 -10.57 1.05
N VAL A 286 -15.64 -10.41 1.74
CA VAL A 286 -14.94 -11.51 2.43
C VAL A 286 -15.69 -11.98 3.67
N GLU A 287 -16.34 -11.09 4.42
CA GLU A 287 -17.14 -11.46 5.61
C GLU A 287 -18.54 -12.00 5.25
N GLY A 288 -18.88 -12.13 3.96
CA GLY A 288 -20.17 -12.66 3.50
C GLY A 288 -21.39 -11.86 3.93
N LYS A 289 -21.19 -10.63 4.45
CA LYS A 289 -22.24 -9.75 5.00
C LYS A 289 -23.00 -8.97 3.94
N ILE A 290 -22.49 -8.93 2.72
CA ILE A 290 -23.26 -8.55 1.54
C ILE A 290 -23.27 -9.78 0.65
N SER A 291 -24.41 -10.46 0.56
CA SER A 291 -24.63 -11.25 -0.64
C SER A 291 -24.64 -10.25 -1.80
N ARG A 292 -23.94 -10.54 -2.91
CA ARG A 292 -24.00 -9.73 -4.15
C ARG A 292 -25.43 -9.56 -4.71
N GLU A 293 -26.44 -10.09 -4.01
CA GLU A 293 -27.85 -10.15 -4.32
C GLU A 293 -28.66 -8.96 -3.78
N GLU A 294 -28.14 -8.14 -2.85
CA GLU A 294 -28.90 -7.02 -2.25
C GLU A 294 -28.86 -5.70 -3.04
N ILE A 295 -27.95 -5.54 -4.00
CA ILE A 295 -27.93 -4.38 -4.89
C ILE A 295 -28.80 -4.71 -6.11
N SER A 296 -29.82 -3.89 -6.39
CA SER A 296 -30.63 -4.07 -7.59
C SER A 296 -29.73 -4.09 -8.83
N LEU A 297 -30.00 -5.03 -9.75
CA LEU A 297 -29.23 -5.20 -10.98
C LEU A 297 -29.12 -3.90 -11.79
N GLU A 298 -30.17 -3.08 -11.72
CA GLU A 298 -30.28 -1.75 -12.34
C GLU A 298 -29.34 -0.70 -11.75
N ASN A 299 -28.73 -0.92 -10.59
CA ASN A 299 -27.79 0.02 -9.95
C ASN A 299 -26.35 -0.51 -9.88
N ARG A 300 -26.10 -1.71 -10.41
CA ARG A 300 -24.79 -2.36 -10.33
C ARG A 300 -23.92 -2.05 -11.56
N PHE A 301 -22.72 -1.52 -11.32
CA PHE A 301 -21.64 -1.50 -12.30
C PHE A 301 -20.81 -2.79 -12.22
N ASP A 302 -20.07 -3.09 -13.28
CA ASP A 302 -19.19 -4.25 -13.30
C ASP A 302 -18.10 -4.16 -12.23
N GLY A 303 -17.78 -5.26 -11.54
CA GLY A 303 -16.79 -5.26 -10.46
C GLY A 303 -15.41 -4.72 -10.83
N LEU A 304 -15.03 -4.73 -12.11
CA LEU A 304 -13.73 -4.28 -12.60
C LEU A 304 -13.72 -2.75 -12.73
N LEU A 305 -14.83 -2.20 -13.22
CA LEU A 305 -14.97 -0.78 -13.54
C LEU A 305 -15.62 0.01 -12.41
N ASP A 306 -16.39 -0.64 -11.55
CA ASP A 306 -17.09 -0.06 -10.42
C ASP A 306 -16.18 0.83 -9.54
N PRO A 307 -14.93 0.43 -9.19
CA PRO A 307 -14.01 1.31 -8.47
C PRO A 307 -13.67 2.62 -9.22
N LEU A 308 -13.72 2.59 -10.55
CA LEU A 308 -13.28 3.68 -11.44
C LEU A 308 -14.41 4.66 -11.78
N VAL A 309 -15.65 4.17 -11.79
CA VAL A 309 -16.83 4.98 -12.19
C VAL A 309 -17.54 5.63 -11.02
N ARG A 310 -17.15 5.32 -9.79
CA ARG A 310 -17.73 5.91 -8.58
C ARG A 310 -17.52 7.42 -8.47
N GLU A 311 -18.44 8.03 -7.74
CA GLU A 311 -18.40 9.46 -7.42
C GLU A 311 -17.30 9.78 -6.40
N VAL A 312 -16.12 10.05 -6.93
CA VAL A 312 -15.20 11.05 -6.38
C VAL A 312 -15.13 12.17 -7.41
N GLU A 313 -15.68 13.34 -7.06
CA GLU A 313 -15.99 14.43 -7.99
C GLU A 313 -14.74 14.97 -8.69
N ASN A 314 -13.65 15.15 -7.93
CA ASN A 314 -12.42 15.75 -8.44
C ASN A 314 -11.51 14.79 -9.23
N ILE A 315 -11.88 13.51 -9.37
CA ILE A 315 -11.13 12.55 -10.18
C ILE A 315 -11.66 12.59 -11.61
N GLU A 316 -10.79 12.97 -12.56
CA GLU A 316 -11.11 13.13 -13.98
C GLU A 316 -10.50 12.01 -14.84
N GLN A 317 -9.35 11.47 -14.41
CA GLN A 317 -8.59 10.48 -15.17
C GLN A 317 -7.96 9.43 -14.25
N PHE A 318 -7.54 8.31 -14.84
CA PHE A 318 -6.82 7.25 -14.17
C PHE A 318 -5.58 6.81 -14.95
N ASP A 319 -4.57 6.45 -14.19
CA ASP A 319 -3.34 5.83 -14.62
C ASP A 319 -3.37 4.38 -14.11
N LEU A 320 -3.41 3.39 -15.01
CA LEU A 320 -3.51 1.97 -14.68
C LEU A 320 -2.17 1.27 -14.87
N VAL A 321 -1.77 0.47 -13.89
CA VAL A 321 -0.56 -0.37 -13.96
C VAL A 321 -0.93 -1.81 -13.70
N PHE A 322 -0.75 -2.66 -14.71
CA PHE A 322 -0.85 -4.11 -14.58
C PHE A 322 0.51 -4.64 -14.17
N SER A 323 0.57 -5.31 -13.04
CA SER A 323 1.80 -5.89 -12.50
C SER A 323 1.62 -7.37 -12.24
N ARG A 324 2.66 -8.17 -12.48
CA ARG A 324 2.76 -9.53 -11.96
C ARG A 324 3.20 -9.45 -10.50
N ALA A 325 2.39 -10.02 -9.63
CA ALA A 325 2.71 -10.20 -8.23
C ALA A 325 3.94 -11.11 -8.09
N SER A 326 4.92 -10.63 -7.35
CA SER A 326 6.08 -11.40 -6.97
C SER A 326 5.81 -12.28 -5.73
N ASN A 327 6.65 -13.30 -5.55
CA ASN A 327 6.71 -14.05 -4.30
C ASN A 327 7.35 -13.18 -3.19
N ALA A 328 7.15 -13.57 -1.92
CA ALA A 328 7.64 -12.83 -0.76
C ALA A 328 9.14 -12.52 -0.88
N GLY A 329 9.49 -11.22 -0.95
CA GLY A 329 10.86 -10.72 -0.93
C GLY A 329 11.38 -10.09 -2.24
N SER A 330 10.68 -10.22 -3.36
CA SER A 330 11.00 -9.49 -4.60
C SER A 330 9.93 -8.44 -4.94
N PRO A 331 10.27 -7.34 -5.65
CA PRO A 331 9.30 -6.35 -6.09
C PRO A 331 8.40 -6.92 -7.21
N ASP A 332 7.17 -6.42 -7.28
CA ASP A 332 6.25 -6.74 -8.38
C ASP A 332 6.88 -6.29 -9.73
N THR A 333 6.59 -7.02 -10.80
CA THR A 333 7.05 -6.67 -12.16
C THR A 333 5.92 -6.01 -12.92
N ASP A 334 6.13 -4.80 -13.43
CA ASP A 334 5.12 -4.14 -14.27
C ASP A 334 5.08 -4.79 -15.66
N LEU A 335 3.87 -5.11 -16.10
CA LEU A 335 3.58 -5.75 -17.38
C LEU A 335 3.12 -4.70 -18.41
N VAL A 336 2.16 -3.86 -18.02
CA VAL A 336 1.55 -2.84 -18.89
C VAL A 336 1.19 -1.61 -18.06
N GLU A 337 1.46 -0.43 -18.62
CA GLU A 337 1.00 0.86 -18.09
C GLU A 337 0.04 1.52 -19.10
N ILE A 338 -1.14 1.96 -18.64
CA ILE A 338 -2.10 2.73 -19.45
C ILE A 338 -2.35 4.07 -18.76
N ALA A 339 -1.87 5.15 -19.37
CA ALA A 339 -1.96 6.49 -18.79
C ALA A 339 -3.18 7.27 -19.29
N GLY A 340 -3.73 8.11 -18.43
CA GLY A 340 -4.72 9.13 -18.81
C GLY A 340 -6.07 8.60 -19.28
N LEU A 341 -6.52 7.45 -18.75
CA LEU A 341 -7.87 6.94 -19.01
C LEU A 341 -8.92 7.89 -18.42
N GLU A 342 -9.76 8.49 -19.27
CA GLU A 342 -10.79 9.41 -18.82
C GLU A 342 -11.88 8.70 -18.04
N LYS A 343 -12.27 9.29 -16.90
CA LYS A 343 -13.36 8.76 -16.06
C LYS A 343 -14.69 8.74 -16.82
N SER A 344 -14.99 9.78 -17.59
CA SER A 344 -16.19 9.86 -18.45
C SER A 344 -16.28 8.68 -19.41
N PHE A 345 -15.17 8.35 -20.08
CA PHE A 345 -15.09 7.18 -20.96
C PHE A 345 -15.36 5.87 -20.21
N LEU A 346 -14.80 5.71 -19.00
CA LEU A 346 -15.03 4.52 -18.19
C LEU A 346 -16.50 4.41 -17.70
N VAL A 347 -17.14 5.54 -17.39
CA VAL A 347 -18.57 5.61 -17.06
C VAL A 347 -19.40 5.14 -18.25
N ASP A 348 -19.18 5.71 -19.43
CA ASP A 348 -19.89 5.34 -20.66
C ASP A 348 -19.72 3.84 -20.98
N LEU A 349 -18.50 3.33 -20.83
CA LEU A 349 -18.20 1.91 -21.04
C LEU A 349 -18.93 1.02 -20.04
N SER A 350 -18.92 1.39 -18.77
CA SER A 350 -19.59 0.65 -17.69
C SER A 350 -21.11 0.63 -17.88
N GLU A 351 -21.70 1.72 -18.35
CA GLU A 351 -23.12 1.76 -18.72
C GLU A 351 -23.46 0.84 -19.90
N LYS A 352 -22.61 0.80 -20.94
CA LYS A 352 -22.81 -0.11 -22.08
C LYS A 352 -22.74 -1.57 -21.64
N ILE A 353 -21.74 -1.92 -20.83
CA ILE A 353 -21.58 -3.27 -20.27
C ILE A 353 -22.80 -3.65 -19.44
N LYS A 354 -23.28 -2.74 -18.59
CA LYS A 354 -24.47 -2.96 -17.76
C LYS A 354 -25.72 -3.22 -18.60
N LYS A 355 -25.97 -2.40 -19.63
CA LYS A 355 -27.10 -2.59 -20.56
C LYS A 355 -27.03 -3.94 -21.27
N LEU A 356 -25.85 -4.32 -21.76
CA LEU A 356 -25.63 -5.61 -22.40
C LEU A 356 -25.84 -6.78 -21.43
N SER A 357 -25.34 -6.67 -20.20
CA SER A 357 -25.51 -7.70 -19.18
C SER A 357 -26.98 -7.92 -18.83
N LEU A 358 -27.76 -6.85 -18.64
CA LEU A 358 -29.20 -6.92 -18.42
C LEU A 358 -29.93 -7.61 -19.58
N PHE A 359 -29.64 -7.21 -20.83
CA PHE A 359 -30.21 -7.85 -22.02
C PHE A 359 -29.92 -9.36 -22.06
N LEU A 360 -28.67 -9.76 -21.81
CA LEU A 360 -28.28 -11.16 -21.79
C LEU A 360 -28.99 -11.96 -20.68
N GLN A 361 -29.21 -11.34 -19.53
CA GLN A 361 -29.97 -11.96 -18.45
C GLN A 361 -31.44 -12.18 -18.83
N GLU A 362 -32.07 -11.21 -19.48
CA GLU A 362 -33.44 -11.33 -19.97
C GLU A 362 -33.59 -12.45 -20.99
N GLU A 363 -32.72 -12.48 -22.02
CA GLU A 363 -32.73 -13.52 -23.05
C GLU A 363 -32.50 -14.92 -22.46
N LYS A 364 -31.59 -15.02 -21.49
CA LYS A 364 -31.32 -16.26 -20.76
C LYS A 364 -32.50 -16.71 -19.90
N ASN A 365 -33.17 -15.78 -19.20
CA ASN A 365 -34.34 -16.10 -18.38
C ASN A 365 -35.50 -16.60 -19.24
N LYS A 366 -35.70 -16.02 -20.44
CA LYS A 366 -36.65 -16.53 -21.44
C LYS A 366 -36.29 -17.96 -21.88
N PHE A 367 -35.01 -18.23 -22.16
CA PHE A 367 -34.56 -19.56 -22.59
C PHE A 367 -34.66 -20.64 -21.50
N LEU A 368 -34.52 -20.26 -20.22
CA LEU A 368 -34.48 -21.18 -19.08
C LEU A 368 -35.83 -21.32 -18.36
N SER A 369 -36.90 -20.69 -18.87
CA SER A 369 -38.25 -20.79 -18.32
C SER A 369 -38.63 -22.27 -18.08
N GLY A 370 -38.78 -22.66 -16.81
CA GLY A 370 -39.11 -24.02 -16.38
C GLY A 370 -38.03 -24.78 -15.59
N LYS A 371 -36.82 -24.23 -15.41
CA LYS A 371 -35.79 -24.84 -14.55
C LYS A 371 -35.47 -23.93 -13.35
N ASN A 372 -35.72 -24.42 -12.13
CA ASN A 372 -35.35 -23.78 -10.86
C ASN A 372 -33.81 -23.74 -10.66
N LYS A 373 -33.10 -23.00 -11.50
CA LYS A 373 -31.69 -22.68 -11.28
C LYS A 373 -31.57 -21.16 -11.14
N LYS A 374 -31.28 -20.72 -9.91
CA LYS A 374 -30.68 -19.41 -9.65
C LYS A 374 -29.34 -19.41 -10.39
N ILE A 375 -29.14 -18.52 -11.35
CA ILE A 375 -27.85 -18.41 -12.05
C ILE A 375 -27.30 -17.02 -11.84
N GLU A 376 -26.00 -16.96 -11.55
CA GLU A 376 -25.27 -15.75 -11.25
C GLU A 376 -25.24 -14.76 -12.42
N TYR A 377 -25.18 -13.47 -12.06
CA TYR A 377 -25.02 -12.33 -12.96
C TYR A 377 -23.71 -12.41 -13.75
N LEU A 378 -23.72 -11.97 -15.01
CA LEU A 378 -22.50 -11.87 -15.82
C LEU A 378 -21.65 -10.71 -15.29
N ASP A 379 -20.58 -11.06 -14.60
CA ASP A 379 -19.63 -10.13 -14.01
C ASP A 379 -18.27 -10.34 -14.73
N ILE A 380 -17.77 -9.30 -15.40
CA ILE A 380 -16.53 -9.34 -16.18
C ILE A 380 -15.36 -9.66 -15.27
N THR A 381 -15.34 -9.16 -14.03
CA THR A 381 -14.30 -9.53 -13.07
C THR A 381 -14.30 -11.03 -12.85
N THR A 382 -15.47 -11.63 -12.63
CA THR A 382 -15.62 -13.08 -12.45
C THR A 382 -15.25 -13.85 -13.73
N ALA A 383 -15.66 -13.37 -14.91
CA ALA A 383 -15.27 -13.98 -16.19
C ALA A 383 -13.74 -13.92 -16.40
N PHE A 384 -13.13 -12.76 -16.14
CA PHE A 384 -11.69 -12.52 -16.21
C PHE A 384 -10.92 -13.42 -15.23
N LEU A 385 -11.39 -13.51 -13.98
CA LEU A 385 -10.85 -14.42 -12.97
C LEU A 385 -10.97 -15.88 -13.41
N ASN A 386 -12.09 -16.28 -14.02
CA ASN A 386 -12.29 -17.64 -14.53
C ASN A 386 -11.36 -17.98 -15.70
N ILE A 387 -11.07 -17.01 -16.58
CA ILE A 387 -10.12 -17.18 -17.69
C ILE A 387 -8.69 -17.35 -17.16
N LEU A 388 -8.31 -16.56 -16.15
CA LEU A 388 -7.04 -16.72 -15.44
C LEU A 388 -7.03 -17.98 -14.54
N GLY A 389 -8.21 -18.57 -14.33
CA GLY A 389 -8.57 -19.68 -13.44
C GLY A 389 -8.70 -19.25 -11.98
N ASP A 390 -9.26 -20.12 -11.12
CA ASP A 390 -9.30 -19.92 -9.67
C ASP A 390 -8.28 -20.83 -8.94
N LYS A 391 -7.80 -20.44 -7.74
CA LYS A 391 -6.98 -21.26 -6.82
C LYS A 391 -7.84 -22.14 -5.90
N THR A 392 -9.16 -21.97 -5.88
CA THR A 392 -10.05 -22.69 -4.94
C THR A 392 -10.56 -24.04 -5.45
N THR A 393 -10.40 -24.36 -6.74
CA THR A 393 -10.85 -25.64 -7.31
C THR A 393 -9.68 -26.47 -7.84
N ASP A 394 -8.96 -27.11 -6.92
CA ASP A 394 -8.51 -28.48 -7.19
C ASP A 394 -9.75 -29.36 -7.22
N LYS A 395 -10.36 -29.55 -8.40
CA LYS A 395 -11.21 -30.72 -8.70
C LYS A 395 -11.61 -30.79 -10.16
N LYS A 396 -11.29 -31.96 -10.72
CA LYS A 396 -11.94 -32.63 -11.85
C LYS A 396 -13.42 -32.23 -11.98
N ASN A 397 -13.85 -32.01 -13.22
CA ASN A 397 -15.23 -31.87 -13.69
C ASN A 397 -15.92 -30.52 -13.42
N ILE A 398 -15.41 -29.41 -13.99
CA ILE A 398 -16.32 -28.36 -14.45
C ILE A 398 -16.87 -28.83 -15.80
N LYS A 399 -18.00 -29.53 -15.77
CA LYS A 399 -18.86 -29.68 -16.96
C LYS A 399 -19.50 -28.30 -17.18
N THR A 400 -18.79 -27.43 -17.88
CA THR A 400 -19.32 -26.15 -18.34
C THR A 400 -20.43 -26.45 -19.34
N ILE A 401 -21.67 -26.43 -18.86
CA ILE A 401 -22.86 -26.44 -19.73
C ILE A 401 -23.03 -24.99 -20.20
N TYR A 402 -22.14 -24.57 -21.09
CA TYR A 402 -22.32 -23.39 -21.90
C TYR A 402 -22.57 -23.86 -23.33
N SER A 403 -23.61 -23.35 -23.97
CA SER A 403 -23.86 -23.64 -25.38
C SER A 403 -22.66 -23.18 -26.21
N LYS A 404 -22.40 -23.82 -27.35
CA LYS A 404 -21.37 -23.38 -28.31
C LYS A 404 -21.48 -21.88 -28.65
N SER A 405 -22.70 -21.34 -28.62
CA SER A 405 -22.99 -19.92 -28.80
C SER A 405 -22.46 -19.03 -27.68
N TYR A 406 -22.50 -19.49 -26.42
CA TYR A 406 -22.01 -18.75 -25.26
C TYR A 406 -20.48 -18.76 -25.16
N LEU A 407 -19.83 -19.86 -25.56
CA LEU A 407 -18.36 -19.92 -25.67
C LEU A 407 -17.85 -19.02 -26.80
N LYS A 408 -18.53 -19.06 -27.96
CA LYS A 408 -18.23 -18.15 -29.08
C LYS A 408 -18.45 -16.68 -28.71
N PHE A 409 -19.46 -16.40 -27.89
CA PHE A 409 -19.70 -15.05 -27.35
C PHE A 409 -18.65 -14.61 -26.33
N ILE A 410 -18.17 -15.49 -25.43
CA ILE A 410 -17.05 -15.16 -24.55
C ILE A 410 -15.77 -14.89 -25.36
N GLU A 411 -15.52 -15.68 -26.40
CA GLU A 411 -14.41 -15.43 -27.33
C GLU A 411 -14.58 -14.10 -28.08
N GLU A 412 -15.79 -13.78 -28.57
CA GLU A 412 -16.10 -12.51 -29.24
C GLU A 412 -16.07 -11.32 -28.27
N PHE A 413 -16.46 -11.48 -27.01
CA PHE A 413 -16.44 -10.46 -25.96
C PHE A 413 -15.02 -10.23 -25.42
N ILE A 414 -14.22 -11.28 -25.24
CA ILE A 414 -12.78 -11.17 -24.94
C ILE A 414 -12.08 -10.56 -26.15
N ALA A 415 -12.43 -10.96 -27.38
CA ALA A 415 -11.90 -10.36 -28.59
C ALA A 415 -12.30 -8.90 -28.72
N GLU A 416 -13.54 -8.50 -28.40
CA GLU A 416 -13.96 -7.09 -28.36
C GLU A 416 -13.29 -6.32 -27.22
N MET A 417 -13.13 -6.90 -26.03
CA MET A 417 -12.39 -6.31 -24.92
C MET A 417 -10.91 -6.13 -25.26
N MET A 418 -10.28 -7.13 -25.89
CA MET A 418 -8.91 -7.07 -26.39
C MET A 418 -8.79 -6.13 -27.59
N PHE A 419 -9.80 -6.06 -28.46
CA PHE A 419 -9.87 -5.14 -29.60
C PHE A 419 -10.10 -3.71 -29.12
N TYR A 420 -10.87 -3.49 -28.06
CA TYR A 420 -10.99 -2.22 -27.34
C TYR A 420 -9.68 -1.89 -26.62
N TYR A 421 -9.00 -2.87 -26.03
CA TYR A 421 -7.66 -2.70 -25.46
C TYR A 421 -6.62 -2.32 -26.54
N LEU A 422 -6.74 -2.87 -27.75
CA LEU A 422 -5.96 -2.56 -28.95
C LEU A 422 -6.42 -1.27 -29.68
N LEU A 423 -7.64 -0.81 -29.46
CA LEU A 423 -8.15 0.48 -29.97
C LEU A 423 -7.77 1.62 -29.02
N LEU A 424 -7.83 1.37 -27.71
CA LEU A 424 -7.21 2.20 -26.68
C LEU A 424 -5.71 2.32 -26.93
N SER A 425 -5.04 1.31 -27.47
CA SER A 425 -3.63 1.40 -27.88
C SER A 425 -3.36 2.26 -29.13
N ARG A 426 -4.38 2.60 -29.92
CA ARG A 426 -4.24 3.52 -31.07
C ARG A 426 -4.48 4.99 -30.73
N LYS A 427 -5.08 5.30 -29.57
CA LYS A 427 -5.31 6.68 -29.10
C LYS A 427 -4.37 7.13 -27.98
N PHE A 428 -3.63 6.20 -27.36
CA PHE A 428 -2.66 6.48 -26.30
C PHE A 428 -1.27 5.96 -26.70
N ASN A 429 -0.22 6.71 -26.36
CA ASN A 429 1.18 6.28 -26.53
C ASN A 429 1.48 5.07 -25.63
N ILE A 430 1.21 3.85 -26.11
CA ILE A 430 1.60 2.62 -25.42
C ILE A 430 3.01 2.22 -25.85
N THR A 431 3.90 2.02 -24.88
CA THR A 431 5.18 1.32 -25.10
C THR A 431 4.95 -0.16 -24.76
N LEU A 432 4.84 -1.02 -25.78
CA LEU A 432 4.75 -2.47 -25.60
C LEU A 432 6.16 -3.07 -25.71
N GLU A 433 6.61 -3.82 -24.70
CA GLU A 433 7.67 -4.81 -24.92
C GLU A 433 7.01 -6.05 -25.55
N THR A 434 7.21 -6.24 -26.85
CA THR A 434 6.86 -7.48 -27.53
C THR A 434 7.88 -8.55 -27.20
N GLU A 435 7.67 -9.30 -26.12
CA GLU A 435 8.09 -10.69 -26.08
C GLU A 435 6.86 -11.56 -26.37
N TYR A 436 6.88 -12.17 -27.56
CA TYR A 436 5.94 -13.20 -28.00
C TYR A 436 5.77 -14.25 -26.90
N VAL A 437 4.60 -14.29 -26.26
CA VAL A 437 4.12 -15.49 -25.59
C VAL A 437 3.28 -16.26 -26.60
N ALA A 438 3.97 -17.10 -27.37
CA ALA A 438 3.34 -18.21 -28.05
C ALA A 438 2.83 -19.20 -26.99
N LEU A 439 1.57 -19.05 -26.60
CA LEU A 439 0.77 -20.10 -25.96
C LEU A 439 -0.57 -20.02 -26.69
N ILE A 440 -0.81 -20.85 -27.70
CA ILE A 440 -1.49 -22.15 -27.60
C ILE A 440 -1.31 -22.86 -28.98
N PRO A 441 -1.06 -24.19 -29.07
CA PRO A 441 -1.31 -24.96 -30.29
C PRO A 441 -2.81 -25.11 -30.58
#